data_AF-A0A947HKE0-F1
#
_entry.id   AF-A0A947HKE0-F1
#
_cell.length_a   1.000
_cell.length_b   1.000
_cell.length_c   1.000
_cell.angle_alpha   90.00
_cell.angle_beta   90.00
_cell.angle_gamma   90.00
#
_symmetry.space_group_name_H-M   'P 1'
#
loop_
_entity.id
_entity.type
_entity.pdbx_description
1 polymer ?
#
loop_
_entity_poly.entity_id
_entity_poly.type
_entity_poly.pdbx_seq_one_letter_code
_entity_poly.pdbx_strand_id
1 'polypeptide(L)' 'MASLIDSIKKLHDLQEFQELNWTGSFDDYLQLVKANPDVARSSYQRCYDMILAAGTREYVDNKKTIIHYNFFDDVPEKGR' A
#
# COMPACT_ATOMS: atom_id res chain seq x y z
N MET A 1 -13.98 -26.92 14.13
CA MET A 1 -14.16 -26.10 12.91
C MET A 1 -14.87 -24.76 13.12
N ALA A 2 -15.76 -24.57 14.11
CA ALA A 2 -16.44 -23.28 14.33
C ALA A 2 -15.48 -22.12 14.69
N SER A 3 -14.50 -22.40 15.56
CA SER A 3 -13.53 -21.40 16.06
C SER A 3 -12.66 -20.73 14.98
N LEU A 4 -12.35 -21.42 13.87
CA LEU A 4 -11.54 -20.85 12.79
C LEU A 4 -12.36 -19.85 11.96
N ILE A 5 -13.63 -20.16 11.69
CA ILE A 5 -14.54 -19.29 10.94
C ILE A 5 -14.83 -18.02 11.74
N ASP A 6 -15.00 -18.13 13.06
CA ASP A 6 -15.16 -16.97 13.95
C ASP A 6 -13.89 -16.10 14.01
N SER A 7 -12.71 -16.70 13.89
CA SER A 7 -11.44 -15.96 13.83
C SER A 7 -11.26 -15.21 12.51
N ILE A 8 -11.65 -15.83 11.38
CA ILE A 8 -11.62 -15.20 10.06
C ILE A 8 -12.61 -14.03 9.98
N LYS A 9 -13.79 -14.16 10.58
CA LYS A 9 -14.76 -13.05 10.65
C LYS A 9 -14.21 -11.82 11.37
N LYS A 10 -13.38 -11.99 12.40
CA LYS A 10 -12.75 -10.88 13.12
C LYS A 10 -11.69 -10.14 12.29
N LEU A 11 -11.15 -10.76 11.25
CA LEU A 11 -10.19 -10.15 10.33
C LEU A 11 -10.88 -9.36 9.21
N HIS A 12 -12.16 -9.65 8.94
CA HIS A 12 -12.97 -8.88 8.01
C HIS A 12 -13.78 -7.84 8.79
N ASP A 13 -13.13 -6.72 9.13
CA ASP A 13 -13.85 -5.54 9.60
C ASP A 13 -14.60 -4.89 8.44
N LEU A 14 -15.84 -5.33 8.25
CA LEU A 14 -16.74 -4.79 7.23
C LEU A 14 -17.08 -3.31 7.47
N GLN A 15 -16.96 -2.85 8.71
CA GLN A 15 -17.25 -1.47 9.08
C GLN A 15 -16.09 -0.57 8.65
N GLU A 16 -14.86 -0.96 8.94
CA GLU A 16 -13.65 -0.26 8.46
C GLU A 16 -13.59 -0.21 6.93
N PHE A 17 -13.97 -1.31 6.25
CA PHE A 17 -14.06 -1.33 4.80
C PHE A 17 -15.07 -0.30 4.26
N GLN A 18 -16.22 -0.12 4.92
CA GLN A 18 -17.20 0.87 4.51
C GLN A 18 -16.71 2.31 4.72
N GLU A 19 -15.98 2.57 5.79
CA GLU A 19 -15.38 3.88 6.09
C GLU A 19 -14.28 4.27 5.08
N LEU A 20 -13.54 3.28 4.56
CA LEU A 20 -12.51 3.47 3.54
C LEU A 20 -13.08 3.73 2.13
N ASN A 21 -14.37 3.48 1.91
CA ASN A 21 -15.01 3.73 0.62
C ASN A 21 -15.51 5.18 0.53
N TRP A 22 -15.01 5.90 -0.46
CA TRP A 22 -15.53 7.23 -0.78
C TRP A 22 -16.92 7.14 -1.44
N THR A 23 -17.83 8.02 -1.03
CA THR A 23 -19.17 8.18 -1.62
C THR A 23 -19.41 9.64 -1.96
N GLY A 24 -20.01 9.91 -3.12
CA GLY A 24 -20.27 11.28 -3.59
C GLY A 24 -20.73 11.30 -5.04
N SER A 25 -20.96 12.51 -5.57
CA SER A 25 -21.32 12.69 -6.99
C SER A 25 -20.08 12.64 -7.89
N PHE A 26 -20.28 12.39 -9.19
CA PHE A 26 -19.16 12.41 -10.13
C PHE A 26 -18.45 13.77 -10.19
N ASP A 27 -19.16 14.89 -9.98
CA ASP A 27 -18.55 16.22 -9.91
C ASP A 27 -17.58 16.34 -8.72
N ASP A 28 -18.00 15.86 -7.55
CA ASP A 28 -17.16 15.85 -6.34
C ASP A 28 -15.88 15.04 -6.56
N TYR A 29 -15.99 13.90 -7.26
CA TYR A 29 -14.83 13.10 -7.64
C TYR A 29 -13.88 13.87 -8.57
N LEU A 30 -14.40 14.59 -9.57
CA LEU A 30 -13.56 15.40 -10.46
C LEU A 30 -12.89 16.56 -9.73
N GLN A 31 -13.56 17.17 -8.76
CA GLN A 31 -12.94 18.18 -7.90
C GLN A 31 -11.81 17.60 -7.06
N LEU A 32 -11.99 16.40 -6.51
CA LEU A 32 -10.96 15.67 -5.77
C LEU A 32 -9.73 15.37 -6.65
N VAL A 33 -9.94 14.90 -7.88
CA VAL A 33 -8.85 14.63 -8.83
C VAL A 33 -8.13 15.91 -9.25
N LYS A 34 -8.84 17.04 -9.41
CA LYS A 34 -8.23 18.34 -9.68
C LYS A 34 -7.37 18.82 -8.51
N ALA A 35 -7.81 18.60 -7.28
CA ALA A 35 -7.06 18.98 -6.07
C ALA A 35 -5.85 18.07 -5.83
N ASN A 36 -6.01 16.77 -6.04
CA ASN A 36 -4.95 15.77 -5.93
C ASN A 36 -5.05 14.73 -7.08
N PRO A 37 -4.22 14.88 -8.12
CA PRO A 37 -4.19 13.94 -9.25
C PRO A 37 -3.84 12.50 -8.88
N ASP A 38 -3.17 12.26 -7.74
CA ASP A 38 -2.75 10.92 -7.31
C ASP A 38 -3.93 10.00 -6.99
N VAL A 39 -5.12 10.59 -6.76
CA VAL A 39 -6.36 9.86 -6.52
C VAL A 39 -6.79 9.05 -7.75
N ALA A 40 -6.41 9.48 -8.96
CA ALA A 40 -6.71 8.77 -10.21
C ALA A 40 -5.67 7.68 -10.58
N ARG A 41 -4.54 7.60 -9.86
CA ARG A 41 -3.48 6.60 -10.14
C ARG A 41 -3.95 5.18 -9.82
N SER A 42 -3.52 4.23 -10.63
CA SER A 42 -3.80 2.81 -10.38
C SER A 42 -3.10 2.29 -9.13
N SER A 43 -3.59 1.20 -8.56
CA SER A 43 -2.95 0.52 -7.44
C SER A 43 -1.49 0.16 -7.75
N TYR A 44 -1.21 -0.28 -8.98
CA TYR A 44 0.15 -0.59 -9.43
C TYR A 44 1.07 0.64 -9.42
N GLN A 45 0.58 1.78 -9.93
CA GLN A 45 1.36 3.03 -9.94
C GLN A 45 1.70 3.49 -8.52
N ARG A 46 0.72 3.47 -7.61
CA ARG A 46 0.95 3.84 -6.20
C ARG A 46 1.98 2.92 -5.53
N CYS A 47 1.89 1.61 -5.75
CA CYS A 47 2.87 0.66 -5.22
C CYS A 47 4.27 0.95 -5.78
N TYR A 48 4.38 1.23 -7.08
CA TYR A 48 5.65 1.58 -7.69
C TYR A 48 6.24 2.86 -7.10
N ASP A 49 5.43 3.90 -6.95
CA ASP A 49 5.84 5.17 -6.36
C ASP A 49 6.30 4.98 -4.91
N MET A 50 5.60 4.14 -4.13
CA MET A 50 5.99 3.79 -2.75
C MET A 50 7.35 3.06 -2.70
N ILE A 51 7.58 2.09 -3.60
CA ILE A 51 8.83 1.33 -3.65
C ILE A 51 10.00 2.26 -3.97
N LEU A 52 9.82 3.17 -4.93
CA LEU A 52 10.86 4.14 -5.29
C LEU A 52 11.08 5.20 -4.21
N ALA A 53 10.02 5.65 -3.54
CA ALA A 53 10.11 6.66 -2.48
C ALA A 53 10.96 6.21 -1.28
N ALA A 54 11.00 4.90 -0.99
CA ALA A 54 11.88 4.34 0.04
C ALA A 54 13.37 4.39 -0.34
N GLY A 55 13.68 4.61 -1.62
CA GLY A 55 15.04 4.66 -2.15
C GLY A 55 15.68 3.29 -2.37
N THR A 56 16.88 3.33 -2.94
CA THR A 56 17.67 2.15 -3.27
C THR A 56 19.09 2.26 -2.74
N ARG A 57 19.69 1.15 -2.34
CA ARG A 57 21.12 1.04 -2.04
C ARG A 57 21.81 0.11 -3.01
N GLU A 58 22.99 0.51 -3.49
CA GLU A 58 23.84 -0.36 -4.29
C GLU A 58 24.83 -1.07 -3.39
N TYR A 59 24.99 -2.39 -3.57
CA TYR A 59 26.02 -3.16 -2.90
C TYR A 59 26.68 -4.12 -3.88
N VAL A 60 27.96 -4.43 -3.60
CA VAL A 60 28.74 -5.36 -4.42
C VAL A 60 28.73 -6.71 -3.72
N ASP A 61 28.07 -7.68 -4.33
CA ASP A 61 28.13 -9.08 -3.92
C ASP A 61 28.84 -9.89 -5.00
N ASN A 62 29.91 -10.60 -4.64
CA ASN A 62 30.66 -11.47 -5.53
C ASN A 62 31.00 -10.84 -6.91
N LYS A 63 31.43 -9.57 -6.90
CA LYS A 63 31.77 -8.73 -8.07
C LYS A 63 30.58 -8.29 -8.95
N LYS A 64 29.34 -8.52 -8.52
CA LYS A 64 28.13 -7.99 -9.16
C LYS A 64 27.60 -6.81 -8.36
N THR A 65 27.32 -5.71 -9.03
CA THR A 65 26.57 -4.58 -8.45
C THR A 65 25.10 -4.95 -8.43
N ILE A 66 24.51 -5.04 -7.24
CA ILE A 66 23.09 -5.34 -7.05
C ILE A 66 22.40 -4.10 -6.50
N ILE A 67 21.24 -3.77 -7.09
CA ILE A 67 20.35 -2.72 -6.59
C ILE A 67 19.40 -3.35 -5.59
N HIS A 68 19.47 -2.88 -4.35
CA HIS A 68 18.55 -3.25 -3.27
C HIS A 68 17.52 -2.16 -3.06
N TYR A 69 16.24 -2.53 -3.05
CA TYR A 69 15.15 -1.60 -2.75
C TYR A 69 14.89 -1.59 -1.25
N ASN A 70 15.09 -0.43 -0.61
CA ASN A 70 14.95 -0.28 0.84
C ASN A 70 13.48 -0.47 1.30
N PHE A 71 12.52 -0.34 0.38
CA PHE A 71 11.10 -0.58 0.66
C PHE A 71 10.82 -1.96 1.28
N PHE A 72 11.64 -2.95 0.92
CA PHE A 72 11.51 -4.33 1.41
C PHE A 72 12.43 -4.62 2.61
N ASP A 73 13.11 -3.62 3.17
CA ASP A 73 13.81 -3.77 4.44
C ASP A 73 12.80 -3.79 5.60
N ASP A 74 13.01 -4.66 6.59
CA ASP A 74 12.22 -4.65 7.81
C ASP A 74 12.50 -3.37 8.61
N VAL A 75 11.45 -2.60 8.88
CA VAL A 75 11.51 -1.47 9.83
C VAL A 75 11.88 -2.02 11.21
N PRO A 76 12.73 -1.37 12.02
CA PRO A 76 13.14 -1.89 13.33
C PRO A 76 12.00 -2.13 14.34
N GLU A 77 10.77 -1.69 14.07
CA GLU A 77 9.58 -2.11 14.80
C GLU A 77 8.86 -3.29 14.14
N LYS A 78 9.49 -4.46 14.31
CA LYS A 78 8.87 -5.79 14.55
C LYS A 78 7.72 -6.20 13.62
N GLY A 79 8.03 -7.15 12.74
CA GLY A 79 7.08 -8.17 12.28
C GLY A 79 6.45 -8.94 13.46
N ARG A 80 5.40 -8.36 14.04
CA ARG A 80 4.43 -9.02 14.91
C ARG A 80 3.17 -9.35 14.12
#